data_AF-A0A7J7LLF2-F1
#
_entry.id   AF-A0A7J7LLF2-F1
#
_cell.length_a   1.000
_cell.length_b   1.000
_cell.length_c   1.000
_cell.angle_alpha   90.00
_cell.angle_beta   90.00
_cell.angle_gamma   90.00
#
_symmetry.space_group_name_H-M   'P 1'
#
loop_
_entity.id
_entity.type
_entity.pdbx_description
1 polymer ?
#
loop_
_entity_poly.entity_id
_entity_poly.type
_entity_poly.pdbx_seq_one_letter_code
_entity_poly.pdbx_strand_id
1 'polypeptide(L)'
;MESGKSLVRRDKLLEIEAKVRVSWEQSSVLKAESNVTRPELGEKLFGTFPYPYMNGVLHLGHAYSLSKLKFSSAYHRLRGANVLLPFAFHCTGMPIKVSADKLVWEVHRDSGEGVQSQYYTLIKMEVVPPFPPKLGPLEGKHVFLAAATLRPETMYGQANSWVLPDGKYGAFEINETGVFIITERATLNLAHQKLSKIPETPTCLITLTGHDLIGLPLNSSLSFNEIIYSLPMLTILTNKGTRIVTSVPSDSPDDYMALLDLKSKPALRAKFGVKDEWVLPFEVTPIINIPEFGDKAAEKVCIDLKSRARTRKTSSRKRNG
;
A
#
# COMPACT_ATOMS: atom_id res chain seq x y z
N MET A 1 24.28 6.15 -39.36
CA MET A 1 24.80 4.77 -39.54
C MET A 1 26.26 4.78 -39.14
N GLU A 2 26.57 4.45 -37.89
CA GLU A 2 27.96 4.32 -37.45
C GLU A 2 28.57 3.07 -38.10
N SER A 3 29.73 3.24 -38.74
CA SER A 3 30.43 2.17 -39.43
C SER A 3 30.85 1.07 -38.44
N GLY A 4 30.54 -0.17 -38.79
CA GLY A 4 30.78 -1.35 -37.96
C GLY A 4 32.25 -1.50 -37.59
N LYS A 5 32.54 -1.52 -36.29
CA LYS A 5 33.85 -1.92 -35.76
C LYS A 5 34.14 -3.35 -36.22
N SER A 6 35.28 -3.56 -36.87
CA SER A 6 35.76 -4.89 -37.29
C SER A 6 35.95 -5.81 -36.07
N LEU A 7 35.22 -6.93 -36.01
CA LEU A 7 35.21 -7.90 -34.90
C LEU A 7 36.20 -9.06 -35.10
N VAL A 8 37.02 -9.00 -36.15
CA VAL A 8 37.91 -10.08 -36.60
C VAL A 8 38.82 -10.61 -35.47
N ARG A 9 39.35 -9.72 -34.62
CA ARG A 9 40.22 -10.11 -33.49
C ARG A 9 39.45 -10.87 -32.40
N ARG A 10 38.23 -10.43 -32.08
CA ARG A 10 37.36 -11.10 -31.09
C ARG A 10 36.98 -12.49 -31.59
N ASP A 11 36.55 -12.58 -32.84
CA ASP A 11 36.08 -13.84 -33.42
C ASP A 11 37.22 -14.86 -33.49
N LYS A 12 38.45 -14.39 -33.75
CA LYS A 12 39.63 -15.26 -33.68
C LYS A 12 39.88 -15.81 -32.28
N LEU A 13 39.72 -15.00 -31.23
CA LEU A 13 39.87 -15.46 -29.84
C LEU A 13 38.79 -16.47 -29.46
N LEU A 14 37.53 -16.24 -29.88
CA LEU A 14 36.43 -17.17 -29.64
C LEU A 14 36.65 -18.52 -30.35
N GLU A 15 37.21 -18.51 -31.56
CA GLU A 15 37.57 -19.73 -32.30
C GLU A 15 38.64 -20.55 -31.54
N ILE A 16 39.67 -19.87 -31.02
CA ILE A 16 40.72 -20.51 -30.22
C ILE A 16 40.14 -21.07 -28.93
N GLU A 17 39.31 -20.30 -28.22
CA GLU A 17 38.66 -20.72 -26.98
C GLU A 17 37.83 -22.00 -27.17
N ALA A 18 37.04 -22.08 -28.24
CA ALA A 18 36.23 -23.25 -28.55
C ALA A 18 37.09 -24.51 -28.77
N LYS A 19 38.18 -24.38 -29.53
CA LYS A 19 39.11 -25.51 -29.79
C LYS A 19 39.78 -25.99 -28.50
N VAL A 20 40.25 -25.05 -27.67
CA VAL A 20 40.92 -25.38 -26.39
C VAL A 20 39.95 -26.03 -25.41
N ARG A 21 38.69 -25.57 -25.34
CA ARG A 21 37.67 -26.15 -24.46
C ARG A 21 37.40 -27.62 -24.79
N VAL A 22 37.29 -27.96 -26.08
CA VAL A 22 37.12 -29.35 -26.54
C VAL A 22 38.32 -30.20 -26.15
N SER A 23 39.53 -29.68 -26.35
CA SER A 23 40.78 -30.37 -25.96
C SER A 23 40.84 -30.64 -24.46
N TRP A 24 40.45 -29.69 -23.61
CA TRP A 24 40.41 -29.85 -22.16
C TRP A 24 39.38 -30.87 -21.68
N GLU A 25 38.21 -30.91 -22.30
CA GLU A 25 37.16 -31.87 -21.94
C GLU A 25 37.59 -33.31 -22.28
N GLN A 26 38.11 -33.51 -23.50
CA GLN A 26 38.59 -34.82 -23.98
C GLN A 26 39.75 -35.37 -23.13
N SER A 27 40.64 -34.50 -22.69
CA SER A 27 41.79 -34.88 -21.86
C SER A 27 41.47 -34.91 -20.35
N SER A 28 40.26 -34.50 -19.95
CA SER A 28 39.82 -34.45 -18.54
C SER A 28 40.80 -33.74 -17.59
N VAL A 29 41.58 -32.77 -18.09
CA VAL A 29 42.69 -32.12 -17.36
C VAL A 29 42.27 -31.37 -16.09
N LEU A 30 40.97 -31.08 -15.93
CA LEU A 30 40.43 -30.38 -14.77
C LEU A 30 39.83 -31.33 -13.72
N LYS A 31 39.77 -32.63 -14.00
CA LYS A 31 39.26 -33.65 -13.06
C LYS A 31 40.36 -33.95 -12.04
N ALA A 32 40.10 -33.59 -10.79
CA ALA A 32 40.99 -33.91 -9.67
C ALA A 32 40.52 -35.21 -9.02
N GLU A 33 41.46 -36.13 -8.77
CA GLU A 33 41.23 -37.36 -8.01
C GLU A 33 41.96 -37.28 -6.67
N SER A 34 41.44 -37.95 -5.65
CA SER A 34 42.07 -37.99 -4.32
C SER A 34 43.25 -38.94 -4.32
N ASN A 35 44.38 -38.52 -3.77
CA ASN A 35 45.52 -39.41 -3.56
C ASN A 35 45.27 -40.35 -2.37
N VAL A 36 45.90 -41.52 -2.39
CA VAL A 36 45.84 -42.52 -1.31
C VAL A 36 46.53 -42.00 -0.03
N THR A 37 47.60 -41.21 -0.20
CA THR A 37 48.34 -40.57 0.89
C THR A 37 47.79 -39.18 1.20
N ARG A 38 47.88 -38.78 2.46
CA ARG A 38 47.47 -37.44 2.90
C ARG A 38 48.44 -36.40 2.33
N PRO A 39 47.95 -35.34 1.66
CA PRO A 39 48.82 -34.31 1.08
C PRO A 39 49.46 -33.44 2.17
N GLU A 40 50.70 -33.05 1.92
CA GLU A 40 51.45 -32.09 2.71
C GLU A 40 50.96 -30.64 2.45
N LEU A 41 51.47 -29.68 3.25
CA LEU A 41 51.06 -28.29 3.15
C LEU A 41 51.48 -27.70 1.79
N GLY A 42 50.50 -27.32 0.97
CA GLY A 42 50.73 -26.76 -0.36
C GLY A 42 50.53 -27.74 -1.52
N GLU A 43 50.38 -29.03 -1.23
CA GLU A 43 50.15 -30.06 -2.26
C GLU A 43 48.68 -30.16 -2.72
N LYS A 44 47.75 -29.50 -2.01
CA LYS A 44 46.35 -29.42 -2.40
C LYS A 44 45.74 -28.03 -2.27
N LEU A 45 44.75 -27.75 -3.11
CA LEU A 45 43.84 -26.62 -2.97
C LEU A 45 42.40 -27.10 -3.17
N PHE A 46 41.54 -26.82 -2.20
CA PHE A 46 40.11 -27.03 -2.34
C PHE A 46 39.39 -25.69 -2.30
N GLY A 47 38.84 -25.30 -3.44
CA GLY A 47 38.15 -24.04 -3.62
C GLY A 47 36.66 -24.25 -3.79
N THR A 48 35.82 -23.53 -3.03
CA THR A 48 34.37 -23.55 -3.24
C THR A 48 33.86 -22.15 -3.59
N PHE A 49 32.96 -22.10 -4.57
CA PHE A 49 32.17 -20.91 -4.86
C PHE A 49 30.75 -21.16 -4.34
N PRO A 50 30.16 -20.24 -3.55
CA PRO A 50 28.77 -20.36 -3.14
C PRO A 50 27.88 -20.54 -4.38
N TYR A 51 27.26 -21.72 -4.48
CA TYR A 51 26.51 -22.07 -5.68
C TYR A 51 25.35 -21.08 -5.89
N PRO A 52 25.22 -20.49 -7.08
CA PRO A 52 24.31 -19.36 -7.31
C PRO A 52 22.85 -19.81 -7.40
N TYR A 53 21.93 -18.91 -7.06
CA TYR A 53 20.49 -19.14 -7.22
C TYR A 53 20.08 -19.20 -8.70
N MET A 54 19.23 -20.18 -9.03
CA MET A 54 18.75 -20.43 -10.39
C MET A 54 17.46 -19.69 -10.73
N ASN A 55 17.29 -18.47 -10.21
CA ASN A 55 16.17 -17.60 -10.56
C ASN A 55 16.47 -16.68 -11.77
N GLY A 56 17.60 -16.90 -12.47
CA GLY A 56 18.00 -16.12 -13.64
C GLY A 56 19.33 -16.58 -14.24
N VAL A 57 19.85 -15.82 -15.22
CA VAL A 57 21.15 -16.06 -15.85
C VAL A 57 22.28 -15.48 -14.99
N LEU A 58 23.43 -16.16 -14.94
CA LEU A 58 24.60 -15.67 -14.22
C LEU A 58 25.11 -14.35 -14.82
N HIS A 59 25.00 -13.26 -14.06
CA HIS A 59 25.51 -11.94 -14.43
C HIS A 59 27.01 -11.76 -14.09
N LEU A 60 27.60 -10.65 -14.59
CA LEU A 60 29.03 -10.33 -14.44
C LEU A 60 29.53 -10.33 -12.99
N GLY A 61 28.68 -9.95 -12.02
CA GLY A 61 29.02 -10.07 -10.58
C GLY A 61 29.37 -11.49 -10.13
N HIS A 62 28.69 -12.53 -10.65
CA HIS A 62 29.07 -13.92 -10.39
C HIS A 62 30.43 -14.24 -10.99
N ALA A 63 30.67 -13.81 -12.23
CA ALA A 63 31.95 -14.00 -12.91
C ALA A 63 33.11 -13.32 -12.16
N TYR A 64 32.91 -12.09 -11.68
CA TYR A 64 33.89 -11.37 -10.86
C TYR A 64 34.23 -12.15 -9.58
N SER A 65 33.23 -12.60 -8.82
CA SER A 65 33.46 -13.34 -7.58
C SER A 65 34.11 -14.72 -7.83
N LEU A 66 33.66 -15.45 -8.85
CA LEU A 66 34.24 -16.74 -9.24
C LEU A 66 35.67 -16.60 -9.78
N SER A 67 36.00 -15.48 -10.44
CA SER A 67 37.32 -15.24 -11.05
C SER A 67 38.45 -15.31 -10.03
N LYS A 68 38.23 -14.81 -8.81
CA LYS A 68 39.21 -14.86 -7.71
C LYS A 68 39.66 -16.29 -7.44
N LEU A 69 38.70 -17.19 -7.35
CA LEU A 69 38.94 -18.60 -7.11
C LEU A 69 39.52 -19.30 -8.34
N LYS A 70 39.05 -18.94 -9.54
CA LYS A 70 39.55 -19.49 -10.80
C LYS A 70 41.03 -19.16 -11.03
N PHE A 71 41.46 -17.93 -10.75
CA PHE A 71 42.85 -17.50 -10.89
C PHE A 71 43.75 -18.14 -9.84
N SER A 72 43.30 -18.20 -8.58
CA SER A 72 44.02 -18.92 -7.53
C SER A 72 44.19 -20.40 -7.89
N SER A 73 43.14 -21.04 -8.38
CA SER A 73 43.18 -22.44 -8.82
C SER A 73 44.20 -22.68 -9.94
N ALA A 74 44.27 -21.79 -10.93
CA ALA A 74 45.25 -21.89 -12.01
C ALA A 74 46.69 -21.71 -11.51
N TYR A 75 46.93 -20.74 -10.64
CA TYR A 75 48.23 -20.50 -10.03
C TYR A 75 48.71 -21.72 -9.22
N HIS A 76 47.85 -22.30 -8.38
CA HIS A 76 48.21 -23.46 -7.57
C HIS A 76 48.46 -24.73 -8.43
N ARG A 77 47.74 -24.90 -9.55
CA ARG A 77 48.05 -25.98 -10.51
C ARG A 77 49.44 -25.84 -11.12
N LEU A 78 49.85 -24.61 -11.46
CA LEU A 78 51.22 -24.37 -11.96
C LEU A 78 52.30 -24.66 -10.91
N ARG A 79 51.97 -24.55 -9.62
CA ARG A 79 52.84 -24.94 -8.51
C ARG A 79 52.85 -26.44 -8.22
N GLY A 80 52.14 -27.25 -9.01
CA GLY A 80 52.05 -28.69 -8.83
C GLY A 80 51.02 -29.16 -7.79
N ALA A 81 50.19 -28.27 -7.25
CA ALA A 81 49.15 -28.66 -6.29
C ALA A 81 47.99 -29.38 -6.99
N ASN A 82 47.42 -30.37 -6.33
CA ASN A 82 46.16 -31.01 -6.74
C ASN A 82 44.98 -30.08 -6.39
N VAL A 83 44.31 -29.55 -7.42
CA VAL A 83 43.28 -28.51 -7.27
C VAL A 83 41.89 -29.00 -7.63
N LEU A 84 41.00 -29.00 -6.64
CA LEU A 84 39.58 -29.31 -6.78
C LEU A 84 38.74 -28.02 -6.69
N LEU A 85 38.00 -27.75 -7.76
CA LEU A 85 37.08 -26.61 -7.88
C LEU A 85 35.71 -27.12 -8.39
N PRO A 86 34.82 -27.60 -7.51
CA PRO A 86 33.49 -28.01 -7.90
C PRO A 86 32.58 -26.80 -8.09
N PHE A 87 31.55 -26.97 -8.91
CA PHE A 87 30.50 -25.98 -9.13
C PHE A 87 29.14 -26.68 -9.09
N ALA A 88 28.17 -26.06 -8.43
CA ALA A 88 26.80 -26.56 -8.30
C ALA A 88 25.81 -25.40 -8.47
N PHE A 89 24.52 -25.70 -8.41
CA PHE A 89 23.44 -24.72 -8.59
C PHE A 89 22.45 -24.76 -7.42
N HIS A 90 21.98 -23.60 -6.96
CA HIS A 90 21.01 -23.48 -5.87
C HIS A 90 19.59 -23.38 -6.43
N CYS A 91 18.77 -24.41 -6.21
CA CYS A 91 17.36 -24.39 -6.60
C CYS A 91 16.39 -24.37 -5.41
N THR A 92 16.88 -24.41 -4.17
CA THR A 92 16.03 -24.33 -2.99
C THR A 92 15.77 -22.87 -2.60
N GLY A 93 14.58 -22.59 -2.07
CA GLY A 93 14.20 -21.27 -1.56
C GLY A 93 13.02 -20.61 -2.29
N MET A 94 12.53 -19.53 -1.70
CA MET A 94 11.39 -18.76 -2.20
C MET A 94 11.63 -17.95 -3.49
N PRO A 95 12.84 -17.46 -3.85
CA PRO A 95 13.00 -16.56 -4.99
C PRO A 95 12.49 -17.11 -6.32
N ILE A 96 12.68 -18.40 -6.59
CA ILE A 96 12.20 -19.04 -7.84
C ILE A 96 10.68 -19.05 -7.86
N LYS A 97 10.04 -19.45 -6.75
CA LYS A 97 8.59 -19.47 -6.62
C LYS A 97 8.00 -18.06 -6.68
N VAL A 98 8.59 -17.08 -6.01
CA VAL A 98 8.13 -15.68 -6.04
C VAL A 98 8.20 -15.11 -7.45
N SER A 99 9.27 -15.38 -8.20
CA SER A 99 9.36 -14.96 -9.62
C SER A 99 8.30 -15.63 -10.49
N ALA A 100 8.03 -16.93 -10.29
CA ALA A 100 6.99 -17.65 -11.01
C ALA A 100 5.58 -17.15 -10.66
N ASP A 101 5.29 -17.00 -9.37
CA ASP A 101 4.03 -16.45 -8.86
C ASP A 101 3.84 -15.01 -9.34
N LYS A 102 4.91 -14.19 -9.38
CA LYS A 102 4.88 -12.84 -9.95
C LYS A 102 4.49 -12.88 -11.44
N LEU A 103 5.09 -13.76 -12.24
CA LEU A 103 4.73 -13.90 -13.66
C LEU A 103 3.27 -14.32 -13.84
N VAL A 104 2.80 -15.31 -13.08
CA VAL A 104 1.40 -15.74 -13.09
C VAL A 104 0.50 -14.56 -12.72
N TRP A 105 0.88 -13.80 -11.70
CA TRP A 105 0.12 -12.66 -11.23
C TRP A 105 0.11 -11.51 -12.23
N GLU A 106 1.22 -11.20 -12.90
CA GLU A 106 1.30 -10.18 -13.97
C GLU A 106 0.49 -10.57 -15.19
N VAL A 107 0.50 -11.84 -15.57
CA VAL A 107 -0.35 -12.37 -16.66
C VAL A 107 -1.85 -12.26 -16.31
N HIS A 108 -2.19 -12.28 -15.02
CA HIS A 108 -3.58 -12.21 -14.55
C HIS A 108 -3.98 -10.86 -13.94
N ARG A 109 -3.08 -9.86 -13.89
CA ARG A 109 -3.37 -8.53 -13.35
C ARG A 109 -3.36 -7.46 -14.42
N ASP A 110 -4.49 -6.79 -14.57
CA ASP A 110 -4.63 -5.63 -15.45
C ASP A 110 -4.03 -4.32 -14.88
N SER A 111 -3.62 -4.24 -13.59
CA SER A 111 -3.00 -3.02 -13.01
C SER A 111 -2.34 -3.22 -11.62
N GLY A 112 -1.43 -2.29 -11.26
CA GLY A 112 -0.97 -2.07 -9.87
C GLY A 112 0.45 -2.49 -9.51
N GLU A 113 1.38 -2.54 -10.47
CA GLU A 113 2.80 -2.84 -10.17
C GLU A 113 3.41 -1.74 -9.26
N GLY A 114 4.01 -2.14 -8.14
CA GLY A 114 4.63 -1.22 -7.16
C GLY A 114 3.69 -0.68 -6.06
N VAL A 115 2.43 -1.12 -5.99
CA VAL A 115 1.52 -0.73 -4.89
C VAL A 115 1.93 -1.42 -3.59
N GLN A 116 2.35 -0.62 -2.61
CA GLN A 116 2.68 -1.08 -1.26
C GLN A 116 1.49 -0.92 -0.30
N SER A 117 1.53 -1.65 0.81
CA SER A 117 0.60 -1.47 1.92
C SER A 117 0.72 -0.06 2.49
N GLN A 118 -0.41 0.65 2.58
CA GLN A 118 -0.50 1.95 3.23
C GLN A 118 -1.19 1.81 4.57
N TYR A 119 -0.56 2.32 5.63
CA TYR A 119 -1.11 2.31 6.98
C TYR A 119 -2.16 3.42 7.13
N TYR A 120 -3.26 3.08 7.79
CA TYR A 120 -4.32 4.01 8.18
C TYR A 120 -4.60 3.83 9.67
N THR A 121 -4.91 4.92 10.36
CA THR A 121 -5.48 4.86 11.70
C THR A 121 -6.99 4.69 11.57
N LEU A 122 -7.56 3.70 12.25
CA LEU A 122 -8.99 3.43 12.23
C LEU A 122 -9.64 4.04 13.49
N ILE A 123 -10.37 5.14 13.29
CA ILE A 123 -11.09 5.86 14.34
C ILE A 123 -12.46 5.21 14.53
N LYS A 124 -12.75 4.81 15.77
CA LYS A 124 -14.03 4.20 16.15
C LYS A 124 -14.93 5.29 16.71
N MET A 125 -16.06 5.53 16.06
CA MET A 125 -17.10 6.44 16.55
C MET A 125 -18.30 5.60 16.96
N GLU A 126 -18.63 5.57 18.25
CA GLU A 126 -19.71 4.71 18.78
C GLU A 126 -21.08 5.28 18.39
N VAL A 127 -21.98 4.45 17.87
CA VAL A 127 -23.36 4.85 17.59
C VAL A 127 -24.09 4.99 18.91
N VAL A 128 -24.63 6.17 19.18
CA VAL A 128 -25.33 6.44 20.42
C VAL A 128 -26.78 5.94 20.31
N PRO A 129 -27.28 5.15 21.28
CA PRO A 129 -28.68 4.77 21.31
C PRO A 129 -29.62 5.99 21.45
N PRO A 130 -30.87 5.94 20.95
CA PRO A 130 -31.56 4.77 20.42
C PRO A 130 -31.18 4.45 18.97
N PHE A 131 -31.09 3.14 18.66
CA PHE A 131 -30.82 2.69 17.30
C PHE A 131 -32.06 2.85 16.41
N PRO A 132 -31.89 3.27 15.14
CA PRO A 132 -33.00 3.27 14.20
C PRO A 132 -33.44 1.81 13.90
N PRO A 133 -34.67 1.59 13.40
CA PRO A 133 -35.25 0.25 13.24
C PRO A 133 -34.35 -0.75 12.48
N LYS A 134 -33.59 -0.29 11.49
CA LYS A 134 -32.66 -1.13 10.71
C LYS A 134 -31.46 -1.63 11.51
N LEU A 135 -31.07 -0.92 12.57
CA LEU A 135 -30.00 -1.33 13.48
C LEU A 135 -30.54 -2.09 14.70
N GLY A 136 -31.85 -2.33 14.80
CA GLY A 136 -32.48 -3.12 15.88
C GLY A 136 -31.83 -4.48 16.13
N PRO A 137 -31.42 -5.27 15.11
CA PRO A 137 -30.71 -6.54 15.31
C PRO A 137 -29.35 -6.41 16.01
N LEU A 138 -28.82 -5.19 16.17
CA LEU A 138 -27.57 -4.90 16.84
C LEU A 138 -27.76 -4.41 18.29
N GLU A 139 -28.99 -4.37 18.79
CA GLU A 139 -29.26 -4.02 20.18
C GLU A 139 -28.48 -4.94 21.15
N GLY A 140 -27.91 -4.34 22.20
CA GLY A 140 -27.05 -5.03 23.16
C GLY A 140 -25.59 -5.22 22.71
N LYS A 141 -25.21 -4.79 21.49
CA LYS A 141 -23.82 -4.76 21.01
C LYS A 141 -23.28 -3.33 20.96
N HIS A 142 -21.95 -3.20 21.06
CA HIS A 142 -21.27 -1.92 20.84
C HIS A 142 -21.04 -1.72 19.34
N VAL A 143 -21.79 -0.80 18.75
CA VAL A 143 -21.77 -0.53 17.31
C VAL A 143 -20.90 0.70 17.03
N PHE A 144 -19.89 0.56 16.17
CA PHE A 144 -19.02 1.68 15.80
C PHE A 144 -19.01 1.92 14.28
N LEU A 145 -19.08 3.19 13.89
CA LEU A 145 -18.66 3.63 12.56
C LEU A 145 -17.14 3.76 12.58
N ALA A 146 -16.47 2.90 11.80
CA ALA A 146 -15.02 2.86 11.77
C ALA A 146 -14.49 3.63 10.55
N ALA A 147 -13.88 4.78 10.79
CA ALA A 147 -13.37 5.68 9.76
C ALA A 147 -11.85 5.60 9.64
N ALA A 148 -11.34 5.49 8.42
CA ALA A 148 -9.91 5.44 8.16
C ALA A 148 -9.34 6.87 7.95
N THR A 149 -8.31 7.23 8.70
CA THR A 149 -7.59 8.52 8.56
C THR A 149 -6.08 8.32 8.46
N LEU A 150 -5.41 9.23 7.76
CA LEU A 150 -3.94 9.35 7.72
C LEU A 150 -3.43 10.39 8.71
N ARG A 151 -4.33 11.19 9.30
CA ARG A 151 -4.01 12.33 10.14
C ARG A 151 -4.71 12.20 11.50
N PRO A 152 -4.32 11.24 12.35
CA PRO A 152 -4.98 11.05 13.65
C PRO A 152 -4.85 12.27 14.58
N GLU A 153 -3.83 13.11 14.37
CA GLU A 153 -3.61 14.34 15.14
C GLU A 153 -4.75 15.37 14.97
N THR A 154 -5.55 15.26 13.91
CA THR A 154 -6.62 16.22 13.63
C THR A 154 -7.97 15.85 14.25
N MET A 155 -8.09 14.69 14.89
CA MET A 155 -9.38 14.14 15.31
C MET A 155 -10.06 14.94 16.43
N TYR A 156 -9.33 15.79 17.16
CA TYR A 156 -9.90 16.71 18.16
C TYR A 156 -10.92 17.69 17.55
N GLY A 157 -10.71 18.08 16.29
CA GLY A 157 -11.52 19.08 15.58
C GLY A 157 -12.67 18.49 14.77
N GLN A 158 -13.08 17.25 15.07
CA GLN A 158 -14.17 16.61 14.34
C GLN A 158 -15.51 17.37 14.51
N ALA A 159 -16.19 17.63 13.40
CA ALA A 159 -17.51 18.25 13.38
C ALA A 159 -18.62 17.23 13.09
N ASN A 160 -18.33 16.23 12.26
CA ASN A 160 -19.27 15.23 11.80
C ASN A 160 -18.53 14.01 11.23
N SER A 161 -19.27 12.98 10.81
CA SER A 161 -18.75 11.91 9.95
C SER A 161 -19.38 12.00 8.56
N TRP A 162 -18.68 11.54 7.54
CA TRP A 162 -19.18 11.48 6.17
C TRP A 162 -19.43 10.04 5.72
N VAL A 163 -20.60 9.83 5.12
CA VAL A 163 -21.00 8.59 4.46
C VAL A 163 -21.48 8.88 3.04
N LEU A 164 -21.26 7.92 2.15
CA LEU A 164 -21.73 8.00 0.77
C LEU A 164 -23.18 7.49 0.73
N PRO A 165 -24.19 8.32 0.40
CA PRO A 165 -25.60 7.92 0.51
C PRO A 165 -25.95 6.64 -0.25
N ASP A 166 -25.48 6.52 -1.49
CA ASP A 166 -25.67 5.33 -2.34
C ASP A 166 -24.64 4.21 -2.07
N GLY A 167 -23.79 4.39 -1.05
CA GLY A 167 -22.79 3.42 -0.64
C GLY A 167 -23.43 2.18 -0.02
N LYS A 168 -22.86 1.00 -0.33
CA LYS A 168 -23.19 -0.26 0.34
C LYS A 168 -22.28 -0.46 1.54
N TYR A 169 -22.87 -0.65 2.71
CA TYR A 169 -22.21 -0.89 3.99
C TYR A 169 -22.75 -2.19 4.59
N GLY A 170 -22.07 -2.70 5.60
CA GLY A 170 -22.54 -3.82 6.41
C GLY A 170 -22.08 -3.65 7.85
N ALA A 171 -22.80 -4.25 8.76
CA ALA A 171 -22.41 -4.37 10.16
C ALA A 171 -21.72 -5.71 10.37
N PHE A 172 -20.43 -5.69 10.71
CA PHE A 172 -19.59 -6.88 10.79
C PHE A 172 -19.09 -7.10 12.22
N GLU A 173 -19.11 -8.36 12.68
CA GLU A 173 -18.57 -8.72 14.00
C GLU A 173 -17.04 -8.68 14.03
N ILE A 174 -16.50 -7.94 14.99
CA ILE A 174 -15.05 -7.81 15.21
C ILE A 174 -14.61 -8.75 16.33
N ASN A 175 -15.43 -8.80 17.38
CA ASN A 175 -15.29 -9.67 18.54
C ASN A 175 -16.69 -10.02 19.04
N GLU A 176 -16.82 -10.57 20.25
CA GLU A 176 -18.10 -11.04 20.79
C GLU A 176 -19.15 -9.91 20.94
N THR A 177 -18.71 -8.71 21.33
CA THR A 177 -19.58 -7.58 21.70
C THR A 177 -19.52 -6.41 20.73
N GLY A 178 -18.44 -6.27 19.97
CA GLY A 178 -18.14 -5.14 19.10
C GLY A 178 -18.47 -5.39 17.63
N VAL A 179 -19.11 -4.40 17.01
CA VAL A 179 -19.54 -4.43 15.61
C VAL A 179 -19.01 -3.19 14.88
N PHE A 180 -18.44 -3.38 13.69
CA PHE A 180 -18.06 -2.29 12.80
C PHE A 180 -19.05 -2.15 11.66
N ILE A 181 -19.54 -0.93 11.46
CA ILE A 181 -20.22 -0.54 10.23
C ILE A 181 -19.15 -0.06 9.26
N ILE A 182 -18.89 -0.84 8.21
CA ILE A 182 -17.88 -0.56 7.17
C ILE A 182 -18.27 -1.24 5.85
N THR A 183 -17.46 -1.10 4.80
CA THR A 183 -17.64 -1.86 3.55
C THR A 183 -17.09 -3.27 3.64
N GLU A 184 -17.67 -4.19 2.87
CA GLU A 184 -17.21 -5.59 2.77
C GLU A 184 -15.72 -5.72 2.42
N ARG A 185 -15.23 -4.90 1.47
CA ARG A 185 -13.80 -4.84 1.11
C ARG A 185 -12.92 -4.48 2.31
N ALA A 186 -13.34 -3.50 3.11
CA ALA A 186 -12.59 -3.10 4.30
C ALA A 186 -12.62 -4.21 5.35
N THR A 187 -13.76 -4.88 5.55
CA THR A 187 -13.86 -6.02 6.47
C THR A 187 -12.95 -7.17 6.05
N LEU A 188 -12.89 -7.50 4.76
CA LEU A 188 -12.00 -8.56 4.27
C LEU A 188 -10.53 -8.24 4.59
N ASN A 189 -10.10 -6.99 4.38
CA ASN A 189 -8.76 -6.54 4.75
C ASN A 189 -8.51 -6.67 6.26
N LEU A 190 -9.48 -6.30 7.10
CA LEU A 190 -9.37 -6.45 8.57
C LEU A 190 -9.33 -7.92 8.98
N ALA A 191 -10.07 -8.79 8.30
CA ALA A 191 -10.10 -10.22 8.60
C ALA A 191 -8.74 -10.90 8.32
N HIS A 192 -8.08 -10.53 7.23
CA HIS A 192 -6.71 -10.96 6.95
C HIS A 192 -5.67 -10.33 7.90
N GLN A 193 -6.00 -9.21 8.54
CA GLN A 193 -5.19 -8.59 9.60
C GLN A 193 -5.48 -9.17 11.00
N LYS A 194 -6.34 -10.20 11.10
CA LYS A 194 -6.77 -10.82 12.36
C LYS A 194 -7.54 -9.86 13.28
N LEU A 195 -8.24 -8.90 12.68
CA LEU A 195 -9.11 -7.93 13.35
C LEU A 195 -10.59 -8.23 13.12
N SER A 196 -10.93 -9.52 12.98
CA SER A 196 -12.31 -10.03 12.88
C SER A 196 -12.50 -11.19 13.85
N LYS A 197 -13.76 -11.50 14.19
CA LYS A 197 -14.10 -12.59 15.09
C LYS A 197 -13.62 -13.95 14.56
N ILE A 198 -13.82 -14.18 13.26
CA ILE A 198 -13.33 -15.36 12.54
C ILE A 198 -12.23 -14.87 11.59
N PRO A 199 -10.99 -15.39 11.69
CA PRO A 199 -9.92 -15.04 10.77
C PRO A 199 -10.33 -15.28 9.31
N GLU A 200 -9.91 -14.37 8.42
CA GLU A 200 -10.09 -14.48 6.96
C GLU A 200 -11.54 -14.49 6.44
N THR A 201 -12.55 -14.51 7.32
CA THR A 201 -13.97 -14.57 6.93
C THR A 201 -14.75 -13.41 7.53
N PRO A 202 -15.31 -12.50 6.71
CA PRO A 202 -16.17 -11.42 7.21
C PRO A 202 -17.50 -11.98 7.71
N THR A 203 -17.84 -11.71 8.98
CA THR A 203 -19.12 -12.12 9.58
C THR A 203 -20.10 -10.96 9.53
N CYS A 204 -20.93 -10.89 8.48
CA CYS A 204 -21.92 -9.84 8.28
C CYS A 204 -23.22 -10.15 9.04
N LEU A 205 -23.66 -9.24 9.90
CA LEU A 205 -24.93 -9.35 10.62
C LEU A 205 -26.09 -8.74 9.82
N ILE A 206 -25.88 -7.54 9.29
CA ILE A 206 -26.87 -6.81 8.49
C ILE A 206 -26.20 -6.02 7.38
N THR A 207 -26.87 -5.91 6.24
CA THR A 207 -26.48 -5.02 5.13
C THR A 207 -27.19 -3.70 5.25
N LEU A 208 -26.47 -2.61 5.04
CA LEU A 208 -26.92 -1.23 5.20
C LEU A 208 -26.59 -0.42 3.94
N THR A 209 -27.35 0.64 3.70
CA THR A 209 -27.01 1.67 2.72
C THR A 209 -26.52 2.92 3.43
N GLY A 210 -25.79 3.80 2.74
CA GLY A 210 -25.36 5.06 3.35
C GLY A 210 -26.53 5.92 3.82
N HIS A 211 -27.66 5.88 3.12
CA HIS A 211 -28.91 6.49 3.54
C HIS A 211 -29.38 6.02 4.93
N ASP A 212 -29.13 4.77 5.30
CA ASP A 212 -29.50 4.23 6.61
C ASP A 212 -28.58 4.73 7.75
N LEU A 213 -27.42 5.29 7.39
CA LEU A 213 -26.43 5.80 8.32
C LEU A 213 -26.55 7.31 8.55
N ILE A 214 -27.17 8.04 7.62
CA ILE A 214 -27.32 9.50 7.73
C ILE A 214 -28.17 9.83 8.97
N GLY A 215 -27.68 10.77 9.78
CA GLY A 215 -28.35 11.24 10.98
C GLY A 215 -28.09 10.41 12.23
N LEU A 216 -27.28 9.34 12.14
CA LEU A 216 -26.87 8.60 13.34
C LEU A 216 -26.06 9.53 14.26
N PRO A 217 -26.41 9.63 15.56
CA PRO A 217 -25.59 10.28 16.56
C PRO A 217 -24.39 9.39 16.88
N LEU A 218 -23.22 9.99 16.91
CA LEU A 218 -21.94 9.32 17.08
C LEU A 218 -21.17 9.95 18.23
N ASN A 219 -20.68 9.13 19.14
CA ASN A 219 -19.73 9.54 20.16
C ASN A 219 -18.31 9.46 19.60
N SER A 220 -17.64 10.61 19.53
CA SER A 220 -16.23 10.69 19.17
C SER A 220 -15.39 11.11 20.37
N SER A 221 -14.85 10.12 21.10
CA SER A 221 -14.30 10.31 22.45
C SER A 221 -13.10 11.27 22.58
N LEU A 222 -12.43 11.62 21.47
CA LEU A 222 -11.32 12.58 21.47
C LEU A 222 -11.72 13.95 20.90
N SER A 223 -12.91 14.09 20.33
CA SER A 223 -13.36 15.37 19.79
C SER A 223 -13.81 16.30 20.90
N PHE A 224 -13.63 17.61 20.68
CA PHE A 224 -14.29 18.63 21.52
C PHE A 224 -15.82 18.55 21.44
N ASN A 225 -16.35 18.04 20.33
CA ASN A 225 -17.77 17.74 20.16
C ASN A 225 -18.00 16.28 20.55
N GLU A 226 -18.50 16.03 21.75
CA GLU A 226 -18.75 14.66 22.23
C GLU A 226 -19.72 13.91 21.31
N ILE A 227 -20.81 14.57 20.90
CA ILE A 227 -21.82 14.03 19.99
C ILE A 227 -21.74 14.74 18.64
N ILE A 228 -21.46 13.97 17.61
CA ILE A 228 -21.47 14.39 16.21
C ILE A 228 -22.46 13.55 15.41
N TYR A 229 -22.75 13.95 14.17
CA TYR A 229 -23.70 13.21 13.32
C TYR A 229 -23.04 12.68 12.04
N SER A 230 -23.57 11.58 11.52
CA SER A 230 -23.21 11.09 10.20
C SER A 230 -23.97 11.86 9.11
N LEU A 231 -23.25 12.46 8.16
CA LEU A 231 -23.78 13.35 7.12
C LEU A 231 -23.42 12.84 5.71
N PRO A 232 -24.21 13.21 4.69
CA PRO A 232 -23.97 12.75 3.32
C PRO A 232 -22.81 13.50 2.65
N MET A 233 -21.94 12.77 1.96
CA MET A 233 -20.92 13.33 1.06
C MET A 233 -20.85 12.53 -0.24
N LEU A 234 -21.04 13.20 -1.38
CA LEU A 234 -21.17 12.56 -2.70
C LEU A 234 -19.83 12.23 -3.36
N THR A 235 -18.74 12.82 -2.88
CA THR A 235 -17.41 12.75 -3.50
C THR A 235 -16.50 11.69 -2.87
N ILE A 236 -17.03 10.85 -1.95
CA ILE A 236 -16.25 9.80 -1.29
C ILE A 236 -15.79 8.76 -2.32
N LEU A 237 -14.49 8.55 -2.39
CA LEU A 237 -13.88 7.54 -3.26
C LEU A 237 -14.25 6.12 -2.80
N THR A 238 -14.74 5.32 -3.73
CA THR A 238 -15.25 3.99 -3.46
C THR A 238 -14.16 2.93 -3.29
N ASN A 239 -12.92 3.22 -3.67
CA ASN A 239 -11.81 2.28 -3.69
C ASN A 239 -10.80 2.46 -2.54
N LYS A 240 -11.01 3.42 -1.63
CA LYS A 240 -10.08 3.76 -0.54
C LYS A 240 -10.72 3.67 0.84
N GLY A 241 -9.93 3.25 1.83
CA GLY A 241 -10.33 3.21 3.25
C GLY A 241 -11.56 2.35 3.52
N THR A 242 -12.36 2.78 4.50
CA THR A 242 -13.61 2.10 4.91
C THR A 242 -14.87 2.67 4.25
N ARG A 243 -14.74 3.74 3.44
CA ARG A 243 -15.82 4.64 2.97
C ARG A 243 -16.61 5.37 4.05
N ILE A 244 -16.12 5.35 5.28
CA ILE A 244 -16.52 6.28 6.33
C ILE A 244 -15.35 7.23 6.53
N VAL A 245 -15.62 8.52 6.45
CA VAL A 245 -14.59 9.56 6.57
C VAL A 245 -14.91 10.42 7.79
N THR A 246 -13.88 10.83 8.51
CA THR A 246 -14.00 11.80 9.61
C THR A 246 -14.00 13.21 9.04
N SER A 247 -14.91 14.07 9.47
CA SER A 247 -14.96 15.47 9.01
C SER A 247 -14.15 16.36 9.94
N VAL A 248 -13.05 16.93 9.46
CA VAL A 248 -12.26 17.94 10.20
C VAL A 248 -12.16 19.23 9.37
N PRO A 249 -13.20 20.09 9.40
CA PRO A 249 -13.31 21.26 8.53
C PRO A 249 -12.22 22.32 8.68
N SER A 250 -11.45 22.32 9.78
CA SER A 250 -10.35 23.28 10.00
C SER A 250 -9.14 23.00 9.12
N ASP A 251 -8.91 21.72 8.79
CA ASP A 251 -7.65 21.20 8.24
C ASP A 251 -7.82 20.37 6.97
N SER A 252 -9.07 20.12 6.55
CA SER A 252 -9.43 19.42 5.33
C SER A 252 -10.35 20.29 4.45
N PRO A 253 -9.88 20.73 3.27
CA PRO A 253 -10.68 21.55 2.35
C PRO A 253 -11.98 20.90 1.88
N ASP A 254 -11.96 19.58 1.66
CA ASP A 254 -13.14 18.83 1.23
C ASP A 254 -14.22 18.82 2.32
N ASP A 255 -13.81 18.64 3.58
CA ASP A 255 -14.71 18.66 4.75
C ASP A 255 -15.32 20.04 4.96
N TYR A 256 -14.49 21.09 4.87
CA TYR A 256 -14.96 22.47 4.97
C TYR A 256 -16.01 22.80 3.91
N MET A 257 -15.73 22.42 2.66
CA MET A 257 -16.62 22.68 1.54
C MET A 257 -17.93 21.90 1.62
N ALA A 258 -17.88 20.62 2.00
CA ALA A 258 -19.06 19.79 2.18
C ALA A 258 -19.95 20.29 3.32
N LEU A 259 -19.35 20.67 4.46
CA LEU A 259 -20.09 21.24 5.58
C LEU A 259 -20.72 22.59 5.22
N LEU A 260 -19.99 23.46 4.53
CA LEU A 260 -20.50 24.75 4.06
C LEU A 260 -21.65 24.58 3.05
N ASP A 261 -21.57 23.59 2.17
CA ASP A 261 -22.64 23.26 1.23
C ASP A 261 -23.90 22.81 1.98
N LEU A 262 -23.77 21.96 2.99
CA LEU A 262 -24.90 21.57 3.84
C LEU A 262 -25.45 22.74 4.65
N LYS A 263 -24.62 23.68 5.13
CA LYS A 263 -25.09 24.91 5.82
C LYS A 263 -25.83 25.87 4.90
N SER A 264 -25.32 26.09 3.69
CA SER A 264 -25.81 27.12 2.77
C SER A 264 -26.99 26.68 1.88
N LYS A 265 -27.18 25.38 1.66
CA LYS A 265 -28.20 24.84 0.74
C LYS A 265 -29.26 24.02 1.49
N PRO A 266 -30.36 24.62 1.97
CA PRO A 266 -31.45 23.90 2.61
C PRO A 266 -32.05 22.78 1.75
N ALA A 267 -32.09 22.97 0.42
CA ALA A 267 -32.56 21.95 -0.52
C ALA A 267 -31.71 20.67 -0.49
N LEU A 268 -30.39 20.80 -0.25
CA LEU A 268 -29.50 19.64 -0.11
C LEU A 268 -29.81 18.88 1.18
N ARG A 269 -30.07 19.60 2.27
CA ARG A 269 -30.48 19.00 3.55
C ARG A 269 -31.81 18.25 3.41
N ALA A 270 -32.81 18.90 2.82
CA ALA A 270 -34.13 18.32 2.56
C ALA A 270 -34.05 17.05 1.69
N LYS A 271 -33.21 17.05 0.65
CA LYS A 271 -33.01 15.89 -0.23
C LYS A 271 -32.57 14.62 0.52
N PHE A 272 -31.73 14.77 1.54
CA PHE A 272 -31.16 13.66 2.29
C PHE A 272 -31.77 13.48 3.69
N GLY A 273 -32.83 14.23 4.02
CA GLY A 273 -33.45 14.19 5.35
C GLY A 273 -32.54 14.68 6.48
N VAL A 274 -31.54 15.51 6.16
CA VAL A 274 -30.61 16.06 7.15
C VAL A 274 -31.30 17.18 7.92
N LYS A 275 -31.32 17.08 9.24
CA LYS A 275 -31.89 18.12 10.11
C LYS A 275 -30.91 19.27 10.34
N ASP A 276 -31.46 20.46 10.56
CA ASP A 276 -30.68 21.67 10.83
C ASP A 276 -29.84 21.54 12.12
N GLU A 277 -30.35 20.84 13.13
CA GLU A 277 -29.65 20.56 14.39
C GLU A 277 -28.36 19.74 14.23
N TRP A 278 -28.23 18.96 13.15
CA TRP A 278 -27.05 18.13 12.88
C TRP A 278 -25.93 18.90 12.19
N VAL A 279 -26.18 20.14 11.75
CA VAL A 279 -25.26 20.87 10.87
C VAL A 279 -25.01 22.29 11.36
N LEU A 280 -26.06 23.05 11.66
CA LEU A 280 -25.94 24.48 11.95
C LEU A 280 -25.13 24.77 13.22
N PRO A 281 -25.28 24.03 14.34
CA PRO A 281 -24.53 24.29 15.57
C PRO A 281 -23.03 24.00 15.47
N PHE A 282 -22.61 23.15 14.53
CA PHE A 282 -21.22 22.71 14.43
C PHE A 282 -20.38 23.74 13.68
N GLU A 283 -19.58 24.51 14.42
CA GLU A 283 -18.61 25.45 13.86
C GLU A 283 -17.25 24.79 13.59
N VAL A 284 -16.41 25.48 12.82
CA VAL A 284 -15.05 25.02 12.53
C VAL A 284 -14.18 25.22 13.77
N THR A 285 -13.81 24.12 14.42
CA THR A 285 -12.95 24.13 15.60
C THR A 285 -11.47 24.21 15.21
N PRO A 286 -10.72 25.25 15.62
CA PRO A 286 -9.30 25.35 15.34
C PRO A 286 -8.51 24.29 16.13
N ILE A 287 -7.57 23.62 15.47
CA ILE A 287 -6.75 22.56 16.09
C ILE A 287 -5.26 22.70 15.82
N ILE A 288 -4.87 23.12 14.61
CA ILE A 288 -3.49 23.21 14.17
C ILE A 288 -3.28 24.61 13.63
N ASN A 289 -2.30 25.31 14.18
CA ASN A 289 -1.87 26.59 13.65
C ASN A 289 -0.71 26.38 12.68
N ILE A 290 -0.94 26.70 11.41
CA ILE A 290 0.10 26.71 10.38
C ILE A 290 0.52 28.16 10.17
N PRO A 291 1.80 28.55 10.36
CA PRO A 291 2.22 29.95 10.39
C PRO A 291 1.73 30.84 9.24
N GLU A 292 1.64 30.30 8.02
CA GLU A 292 1.16 31.04 6.84
C GLU A 292 -0.36 31.01 6.66
N PHE A 293 -1.04 30.00 7.22
CA PHE A 293 -2.46 29.74 7.00
C PHE A 293 -3.36 30.02 8.21
N GLY A 294 -2.78 30.21 9.39
CA GLY A 294 -3.49 30.38 10.65
C GLY A 294 -3.99 29.05 11.24
N ASP A 295 -4.95 29.15 12.14
CA ASP A 295 -5.55 28.07 12.93
C ASP A 295 -6.74 27.37 12.24
N LYS A 296 -7.18 27.89 11.08
CA LYS A 296 -8.21 27.32 10.20
C LYS A 296 -7.72 27.27 8.77
N ALA A 297 -6.67 26.49 8.54
CA ALA A 297 -5.96 26.47 7.26
C ALA A 297 -6.86 26.12 6.07
N ALA A 298 -7.75 25.14 6.21
CA ALA A 298 -8.65 24.71 5.14
C ALA A 298 -9.67 25.79 4.75
N GLU A 299 -10.25 26.47 5.74
CA GLU A 299 -11.16 27.60 5.53
C GLU A 299 -10.47 28.71 4.73
N LYS A 300 -9.28 29.14 5.18
CA LYS A 300 -8.51 30.19 4.51
C LYS A 300 -8.19 29.83 3.05
N VAL A 301 -7.69 28.62 2.81
CA VAL A 301 -7.37 28.15 1.46
C VAL A 301 -8.62 28.13 0.57
N CYS A 302 -9.76 27.65 1.08
CA CYS A 302 -11.01 27.61 0.33
C CYS A 302 -11.50 29.02 -0.05
N ILE A 303 -11.40 29.98 0.87
CA ILE A 303 -11.77 31.39 0.64
C ILE A 303 -10.83 32.03 -0.41
N ASP A 304 -9.52 31.83 -0.27
CA ASP A 304 -8.51 32.39 -1.17
C ASP A 304 -8.62 31.84 -2.59
N LEU A 305 -8.91 30.55 -2.74
CA LEU A 305 -9.13 29.96 -4.06
C LEU A 305 -10.43 30.46 -4.71
N LYS A 306 -11.51 30.62 -3.93
CA LYS A 306 -12.77 31.20 -4.43
C LYS A 306 -12.60 32.66 -4.87
N SER A 307 -11.83 33.46 -4.12
CA SER A 307 -11.56 34.86 -4.46
C SER A 307 -10.70 34.97 -5.73
N ARG A 308 -9.63 34.17 -5.85
CA ARG A 308 -8.78 34.09 -7.06
C ARG A 308 -9.57 33.63 -8.29
N ALA A 309 -10.48 32.68 -8.15
CA ALA A 309 -11.34 32.22 -9.24
C ALA A 309 -12.31 33.31 -9.72
N ARG A 310 -12.86 34.14 -8.81
CA ARG A 310 -13.68 35.31 -9.18
C ARG A 310 -12.85 36.36 -9.92
N THR A 311 -11.64 36.68 -9.46
CA THR A 311 -10.74 37.66 -10.10
C THR A 311 -10.29 37.22 -11.51
N ARG A 312 -10.04 35.92 -11.71
CA ARG A 312 -9.77 35.36 -13.06
C ARG A 312 -10.97 35.47 -14.00
N LYS A 313 -12.20 35.29 -13.50
CA LYS A 313 -13.43 35.43 -14.30
C LYS A 313 -13.77 36.88 -14.66
N THR A 314 -13.51 37.85 -13.77
CA THR A 314 -13.69 39.28 -14.08
C THR A 314 -12.62 39.81 -15.01
N SER A 315 -11.36 39.36 -14.89
CA SER A 315 -10.30 39.72 -15.83
C SER A 315 -10.47 39.10 -17.21
N SER A 316 -11.02 37.88 -17.33
CA SER A 316 -11.38 37.30 -18.63
C SER A 316 -12.58 37.98 -19.29
N ARG A 317 -13.57 38.46 -18.52
CA ARG A 317 -14.69 39.26 -19.04
C ARG A 317 -14.26 40.65 -19.53
N LYS A 318 -13.27 41.27 -18.88
CA LYS A 318 -12.70 42.57 -19.31
C LYS A 318 -11.81 42.49 -20.56
N ARG A 319 -11.39 41.29 -20.99
CA ARG A 319 -10.59 41.10 -22.23
C ARG A 319 -11.43 40.73 -23.46
N ASN A 320 -12.70 40.37 -23.27
CA ASN A 320 -13.63 39.96 -24.33
C ASN A 320 -14.79 40.95 -24.50
N GLY A 321 -14.63 42.20 -24.04
CA GLY A 321 -15.60 43.28 -24.19
C GLY A 321 -14.92 44.49 -24.81
#